data_AF-A0A0Q6V114-F1
#
_entry.id   AF-A0A0Q6V114-F1
#
_cell.length_a   1.000
_cell.length_b   1.000
_cell.length_c   1.000
_cell.angle_alpha   90.00
_cell.angle_beta   90.00
_cell.angle_gamma   90.00
#
_symmetry.space_group_name_H-M   'P 1'
#
loop_
_entity.id
_entity.type
_entity.pdbx_description
1 polymer ?
#
loop_
_entity_poly.entity_id
_entity_poly.type
_entity_poly.pdbx_seq_one_letter_code
_entity_poly.pdbx_strand_id
1 'polypeptide(L)'
;MRSEIAVGIALLCSTLVASEVMAQTKYGSEAGWDIIVKDDMGPGCLITKANADDTQVQMGIDATGALRGYMALYTKADTKVTAGQKLQVLFDVDGQQFQGEAKGQAIDGYTGAFAWVTNADFIYDLAKKNAVTITPQGGNPVVIKLAGTDAAFKALRACQAAQ
;
A
#
# COMPACT_ATOMS: atom_id res chain seq x y z
N MET A 1 -27.99 -68.76 -7.77
CA MET A 1 -28.64 -67.57 -7.17
C MET A 1 -28.08 -67.42 -5.77
N ARG A 2 -27.46 -66.34 -5.31
CA ARG A 2 -27.15 -64.99 -5.82
C ARG A 2 -25.80 -64.62 -5.18
N SER A 3 -24.91 -64.02 -5.96
CA SER A 3 -23.69 -63.39 -5.46
C SER A 3 -24.04 -61.93 -5.18
N GLU A 4 -23.80 -61.43 -3.97
CA GLU A 4 -23.92 -60.00 -3.68
C GLU A 4 -22.58 -59.50 -3.12
N ILE A 5 -21.87 -58.76 -3.96
CA ILE A 5 -20.63 -58.05 -3.65
C ILE A 5 -21.05 -56.67 -3.14
N ALA A 6 -20.79 -56.39 -1.86
CA ALA A 6 -20.99 -55.07 -1.28
C ALA A 6 -19.84 -54.14 -1.72
N VAL A 7 -20.13 -53.21 -2.62
CA VAL A 7 -19.20 -52.14 -3.02
C VAL A 7 -19.45 -50.93 -2.11
N GLY A 8 -18.53 -50.69 -1.16
CA GLY A 8 -18.51 -49.48 -0.36
C GLY A 8 -17.90 -48.32 -1.14
N ILE A 9 -18.70 -47.31 -1.48
CA ILE A 9 -18.24 -46.06 -2.09
C ILE A 9 -17.77 -45.14 -0.96
N ALA A 10 -16.45 -44.96 -0.82
CA ALA A 10 -15.87 -43.96 0.05
C ALA A 10 -15.91 -42.59 -0.66
N LEU A 11 -16.77 -41.69 -0.16
CA LEU A 11 -16.87 -40.31 -0.63
C LEU A 11 -15.70 -39.50 -0.03
N LEU A 12 -14.62 -39.33 -0.79
CA LEU A 12 -13.52 -38.42 -0.45
C LEU A 12 -13.96 -36.98 -0.75
N CYS A 13 -14.44 -36.26 0.25
CA CYS A 13 -14.62 -34.82 0.20
C CYS A 13 -13.24 -34.14 0.16
N SER A 14 -12.73 -33.87 -1.03
CA SER A 14 -11.58 -32.99 -1.23
C SER A 14 -12.00 -31.56 -0.90
N THR A 15 -11.64 -31.07 0.28
CA THR A 15 -11.75 -29.64 0.61
C THR A 15 -10.74 -28.89 -0.25
N LEU A 16 -11.22 -28.26 -1.32
CA LEU A 16 -10.48 -27.24 -2.04
C LEU A 16 -10.23 -26.08 -1.06
N VAL A 17 -9.02 -25.98 -0.54
CA VAL A 17 -8.57 -24.79 0.17
C VAL A 17 -8.36 -23.74 -0.90
N ALA A 18 -9.38 -22.93 -1.19
CA ALA A 18 -9.22 -21.73 -1.99
C ALA A 18 -8.22 -20.85 -1.23
N SER A 19 -7.01 -20.71 -1.76
CA SER A 19 -6.09 -19.69 -1.28
C SER A 19 -6.73 -18.35 -1.65
N GLU A 20 -7.26 -17.64 -0.66
CA GLU A 20 -7.68 -16.25 -0.82
C GLU A 20 -6.42 -15.44 -1.13
N VAL A 21 -6.09 -15.35 -2.42
CA VAL A 21 -5.24 -14.30 -2.92
C VAL A 21 -6.00 -13.02 -2.59
N MET A 22 -5.56 -12.30 -1.57
CA MET A 22 -5.97 -10.91 -1.35
C MET A 22 -5.36 -10.07 -2.48
N ALA A 23 -5.86 -10.27 -3.69
CA ALA A 23 -5.56 -9.45 -4.84
C ALA A 23 -6.13 -8.08 -4.50
N GLN A 24 -5.23 -7.14 -4.20
CA GLN A 24 -5.56 -5.72 -4.08
C GLN A 24 -6.50 -5.32 -5.22
N THR A 25 -7.75 -5.00 -4.88
CA THR A 25 -8.79 -4.76 -5.89
C THR A 25 -8.64 -3.34 -6.41
N LYS A 26 -8.37 -3.20 -7.72
CA LYS A 26 -8.27 -1.89 -8.36
C LYS A 26 -9.66 -1.28 -8.53
N TYR A 27 -9.91 -0.15 -7.89
CA TYR A 27 -11.12 0.64 -8.03
C TYR A 27 -11.13 1.48 -9.31
N GLY A 28 -9.97 2.04 -9.67
CA GLY A 28 -9.85 2.89 -10.85
C GLY A 28 -8.44 3.47 -11.03
N SER A 29 -8.33 4.48 -11.90
CA SER A 29 -7.10 5.26 -12.10
C SER A 29 -7.46 6.72 -12.32
N GLU A 30 -6.64 7.64 -11.83
CA GLU A 30 -6.81 9.09 -12.00
C GLU A 30 -5.44 9.78 -12.07
N ALA A 31 -5.26 10.68 -13.03
CA ALA A 31 -4.05 11.47 -13.23
C ALA A 31 -2.71 10.69 -13.13
N GLY A 32 -2.68 9.45 -13.62
CA GLY A 32 -1.48 8.58 -13.61
C GLY A 32 -1.22 7.86 -12.28
N TRP A 33 -2.20 7.84 -11.38
CA TRP A 33 -2.23 7.04 -10.16
C TRP A 33 -3.33 5.97 -10.27
N ASP A 34 -3.09 4.81 -9.68
CA ASP A 34 -4.09 3.76 -9.50
C ASP A 34 -4.74 3.89 -8.12
N ILE A 35 -6.06 3.71 -8.06
CA ILE A 35 -6.83 3.68 -6.82
C ILE A 35 -7.11 2.22 -6.48
N ILE A 36 -6.69 1.81 -5.30
CA ILE A 36 -6.74 0.42 -4.84
C ILE A 36 -7.56 0.36 -3.55
N VAL A 37 -8.46 -0.62 -3.45
CA VAL A 37 -9.20 -0.94 -2.23
C VAL A 37 -8.25 -1.63 -1.24
N LYS A 38 -8.26 -1.16 0.01
CA LYS A 38 -7.41 -1.61 1.12
C LYS A 38 -8.23 -1.62 2.42
N ASP A 39 -8.96 -2.72 2.63
CA ASP A 39 -9.97 -2.85 3.69
C ASP A 39 -9.42 -2.79 5.13
N ASP A 40 -8.13 -3.04 5.33
CA ASP A 40 -7.46 -2.98 6.63
C ASP A 40 -7.10 -1.55 7.08
N MET A 41 -7.52 -0.52 6.32
CA MET A 41 -7.37 0.91 6.67
C MET A 41 -8.73 1.63 6.91
N GLY A 42 -9.81 0.87 7.13
CA GLY A 42 -11.17 1.38 7.33
C GLY A 42 -12.01 1.21 6.05
N PRO A 43 -12.85 2.18 5.64
CA PRO A 43 -13.26 2.30 4.23
C PRO A 43 -12.03 2.70 3.41
N GLY A 44 -11.02 1.83 3.41
CA GLY A 44 -9.65 2.18 3.07
C GLY A 44 -9.47 2.04 1.58
N CYS A 45 -9.16 3.15 0.93
CA CYS A 45 -8.60 3.13 -0.40
C CYS A 45 -7.25 3.84 -0.34
N LEU A 46 -6.32 3.43 -1.20
CA LEU A 46 -5.04 4.10 -1.40
C LEU A 46 -4.85 4.46 -2.86
N ILE A 47 -3.96 5.42 -3.09
CA ILE A 47 -3.41 5.69 -4.41
C ILE A 47 -2.01 5.09 -4.51
N THR A 48 -1.69 4.50 -5.65
CA THR A 48 -0.37 3.93 -5.91
C THR A 48 0.12 4.26 -7.31
N LYS A 49 1.45 4.31 -7.44
CA LYS A 49 2.13 4.55 -8.71
C LYS A 49 3.52 3.92 -8.68
N ALA A 50 3.94 3.38 -9.82
CA ALA A 50 5.33 2.99 -10.04
C ALA A 50 6.18 4.21 -10.43
N ASN A 51 7.36 4.32 -9.82
CA ASN A 51 8.37 5.29 -10.15
C ASN A 51 9.29 4.75 -11.26
N ALA A 52 10.13 5.64 -11.82
CA ALA A 52 11.05 5.28 -12.91
C ALA A 52 12.20 4.36 -12.47
N ASP A 53 12.44 4.24 -11.16
CA ASP A 53 13.48 3.40 -10.55
C ASP A 53 12.93 2.05 -10.04
N ASP A 54 11.79 1.61 -10.59
CA ASP A 54 11.07 0.38 -10.21
C ASP A 54 10.60 0.33 -8.74
N THR A 55 10.68 1.44 -8.01
CA THR A 55 10.00 1.58 -6.72
C THR A 55 8.52 1.86 -6.94
N GLN A 56 7.69 1.50 -5.96
CA GLN A 56 6.27 1.80 -5.94
C GLN A 56 5.98 2.65 -4.71
N VAL A 57 5.34 3.80 -4.93
CA VAL A 57 4.79 4.62 -3.86
C VAL A 57 3.33 4.26 -3.61
N GLN A 58 2.93 4.26 -2.35
CA GLN A 58 1.53 4.22 -1.94
C GLN A 58 1.23 5.39 -1.00
N MET A 59 0.09 6.02 -1.15
CA MET A 59 -0.42 7.03 -0.22
C MET A 59 -1.89 6.78 0.07
N GLY A 60 -2.30 7.00 1.32
CA GLY A 60 -3.68 6.76 1.71
C GLY A 60 -4.04 7.43 3.02
N ILE A 61 -5.30 7.24 3.43
CA ILE A 61 -5.83 7.70 4.71
C ILE A 61 -6.27 6.48 5.50
N ASP A 62 -5.77 6.35 6.72
CA ASP A 62 -6.27 5.39 7.69
C ASP A 62 -7.35 6.05 8.53
N ALA A 63 -8.56 5.48 8.47
CA ALA A 63 -9.75 5.93 9.18
C ALA A 63 -10.26 4.90 10.20
N THR A 64 -9.47 3.86 10.50
CA THR A 64 -9.81 2.86 11.55
C THR A 64 -9.75 3.43 12.97
N GLY A 65 -9.10 4.58 13.16
CA GLY A 65 -8.97 5.27 14.44
C GLY A 65 -8.89 6.77 14.25
N ALA A 66 -7.96 7.44 14.96
CA ALA A 66 -7.67 8.85 14.71
C ALA A 66 -7.19 9.03 13.26
N LEU A 67 -7.85 9.92 12.52
CA LEU A 67 -7.59 10.14 11.10
C LEU A 67 -6.11 10.48 10.88
N ARG A 68 -5.42 9.66 10.10
CA ARG A 68 -4.00 9.85 9.81
C ARG A 68 -3.69 9.47 8.38
N GLY A 69 -2.74 10.18 7.79
CA GLY A 69 -2.19 9.82 6.49
C GLY A 69 -1.22 8.66 6.61
N TYR A 70 -1.01 8.00 5.48
CA TYR A 70 -0.07 6.91 5.29
C TYR A 70 0.72 7.16 4.01
N MET A 71 2.02 6.97 4.05
CA MET A 71 2.85 6.93 2.85
C MET A 71 3.82 5.77 2.94
N ALA A 72 3.94 5.00 1.87
CA ALA A 72 4.86 3.88 1.77
C ALA A 72 5.66 3.92 0.49
N LEU A 73 6.86 3.34 0.57
CA LEU A 73 7.75 3.14 -0.54
C LEU A 73 8.21 1.69 -0.53
N TYR A 74 7.96 1.01 -1.64
CA TYR A 74 8.21 -0.42 -1.81
C TYR A 74 9.03 -0.68 -3.07
N THR A 75 9.69 -1.83 -3.11
CA THR A 75 10.37 -2.33 -4.30
C THR A 75 10.39 -3.85 -4.30
N LYS A 76 10.57 -4.46 -5.48
CA LYS A 76 10.87 -5.89 -5.62
C LYS A 76 12.37 -6.18 -5.55
N ALA A 77 13.21 -5.15 -5.59
CA ALA A 77 14.64 -5.31 -5.36
C ALA A 77 14.89 -5.80 -3.94
N ASP A 78 15.99 -6.52 -3.75
CA ASP A 78 16.42 -6.92 -2.42
C ASP A 78 16.80 -5.67 -1.61
N THR A 79 16.07 -5.45 -0.52
CA THR A 79 16.37 -4.39 0.44
C THR A 79 16.84 -5.02 1.74
N LYS A 80 17.76 -4.36 2.44
CA LYS A 80 18.13 -4.74 3.82
C LYS A 80 17.06 -4.34 4.85
N VAL A 81 15.86 -3.95 4.41
CA VAL A 81 14.76 -3.54 5.28
C VAL A 81 14.01 -4.77 5.75
N THR A 82 13.95 -4.95 7.06
CA THR A 82 13.23 -6.07 7.68
C THR A 82 11.85 -5.64 8.19
N ALA A 83 10.88 -6.55 8.14
CA ALA A 83 9.54 -6.26 8.64
C ALA A 83 9.56 -5.86 10.13
N GLY A 84 8.92 -4.74 10.46
CA GLY A 84 8.90 -4.19 11.81
C GLY A 84 10.11 -3.32 12.19
N GLN A 85 11.16 -3.29 11.38
CA GLN A 85 12.33 -2.43 11.61
C GLN A 85 11.92 -0.96 11.61
N LYS A 86 12.41 -0.21 12.60
CA LYS A 86 12.28 1.25 12.63
C LYS A 86 13.43 1.86 11.82
N LEU A 87 13.09 2.77 10.93
CA LEU A 87 14.02 3.46 10.04
C LEU A 87 13.82 4.97 10.23
N GLN A 88 14.89 5.69 10.51
CA GLN A 88 14.85 7.14 10.45
C GLN A 88 14.89 7.59 8.99
N VAL A 89 13.98 8.49 8.64
CA VAL A 89 13.78 8.95 7.27
C VAL A 89 13.68 10.46 7.25
N LEU A 90 14.37 11.07 6.29
CA LEU A 90 14.21 12.47 5.93
C LEU A 90 13.24 12.57 4.74
N PHE A 91 12.18 13.34 4.91
CA PHE A 91 11.26 13.75 3.85
C PHE A 91 11.59 15.18 3.46
N ASP A 92 11.98 15.40 2.21
CA ASP A 92 12.16 16.72 1.63
C ASP A 92 11.00 16.99 0.66
N VAL A 93 10.12 17.89 1.05
CA VAL A 93 8.91 18.25 0.29
C VAL A 93 9.12 19.64 -0.30
N ASP A 94 9.41 19.70 -1.60
CA ASP A 94 9.73 20.94 -2.31
C ASP A 94 10.76 21.84 -1.58
N GLY A 95 11.78 21.25 -0.95
CA GLY A 95 12.84 21.94 -0.21
C GLY A 95 12.57 22.10 1.30
N GLN A 96 11.38 21.75 1.79
CA GLN A 96 11.07 21.74 3.21
C GLN A 96 11.32 20.36 3.82
N GLN A 97 12.16 20.31 4.84
CA GLN A 97 12.63 19.06 5.43
C GLN A 97 11.87 18.66 6.69
N PHE A 98 11.52 17.38 6.78
CA PHE A 98 10.85 16.76 7.91
C PHE A 98 11.54 15.45 8.25
N GLN A 99 11.81 15.22 9.53
CA GLN A 99 12.30 13.93 10.01
C GLN A 99 11.12 13.09 10.49
N GLY A 100 11.13 11.81 10.15
CA GLY A 100 10.14 10.86 10.60
C GLY A 100 10.72 9.47 10.80
N GLU A 101 9.90 8.61 11.40
CA GLU A 101 10.20 7.18 11.55
C GLU A 101 9.31 6.41 10.57
N ALA A 102 9.92 5.57 9.74
CA ALA A 102 9.22 4.58 8.93
C ALA A 102 9.36 3.19 9.55
N LYS A 103 8.36 2.34 9.35
CA LYS A 103 8.35 0.94 9.78
C LYS A 103 8.48 0.04 8.55
N GLY A 104 9.48 -0.84 8.59
CA GLY A 104 9.72 -1.83 7.55
C GLY A 104 8.53 -2.79 7.40
N GLN A 105 8.26 -3.21 6.17
CA GLN A 105 7.16 -4.10 5.81
C GLN A 105 7.51 -4.91 4.57
N ALA A 106 6.99 -6.13 4.51
CA ALA A 106 6.98 -6.97 3.32
C ALA A 106 5.54 -7.36 3.01
N ILE A 107 5.13 -7.23 1.74
CA ILE A 107 3.77 -7.52 1.26
C ILE A 107 3.84 -7.95 -0.20
N ASP A 108 3.20 -9.07 -0.56
CA ASP A 108 3.04 -9.54 -1.95
C ASP A 108 4.33 -9.52 -2.80
N GLY A 109 5.46 -9.92 -2.21
CA GLY A 109 6.77 -9.96 -2.88
C GLY A 109 7.46 -8.60 -2.99
N TYR A 110 6.86 -7.54 -2.47
CA TYR A 110 7.50 -6.25 -2.26
C TYR A 110 8.11 -6.16 -0.86
N THR A 111 9.24 -5.47 -0.75
CA THR A 111 9.86 -5.06 0.51
C THR A 111 10.03 -3.55 0.55
N GLY A 112 9.99 -2.96 1.73
CA GLY A 112 10.14 -1.53 1.89
C GLY A 112 9.68 -1.07 3.25
N ALA A 113 9.19 0.16 3.34
CA ALA A 113 8.73 0.73 4.60
C ALA A 113 7.60 1.73 4.39
N PHE A 114 6.84 1.96 5.45
CA PHE A 114 5.79 2.96 5.49
C PHE A 114 5.94 3.89 6.69
N ALA A 115 5.49 5.13 6.53
CA ALA A 115 5.43 6.12 7.58
C ALA A 115 3.99 6.58 7.79
N TRP A 116 3.63 6.76 9.07
CA TRP A 116 2.38 7.42 9.43
C TRP A 116 2.57 8.94 9.36
N VAL A 117 1.60 9.60 8.76
CA VAL A 117 1.48 11.06 8.77
C VAL A 117 0.38 11.40 9.78
N THR A 118 0.78 11.73 10.99
CA THR A 118 -0.15 11.96 12.11
C THR A 118 -0.96 13.25 11.98
N ASN A 119 -0.59 14.14 11.06
CA ASN A 119 -1.39 15.29 10.66
C ASN A 119 -2.07 15.00 9.31
N ALA A 120 -3.38 14.71 9.31
CA ALA A 120 -4.11 14.46 8.08
C ALA A 120 -4.10 15.64 7.10
N ASP A 121 -4.05 16.89 7.57
CA ASP A 121 -3.97 18.05 6.67
C ASP A 121 -2.64 18.05 5.89
N PHE A 122 -1.56 17.55 6.50
CA PHE A 122 -0.26 17.44 5.82
C PHE A 122 -0.33 16.53 4.61
N ILE A 123 -1.06 15.41 4.65
CA ILE A 123 -1.09 14.50 3.49
C ILE A 123 -1.95 15.06 2.35
N TYR A 124 -3.01 15.82 2.68
CA TYR A 124 -3.77 16.55 1.67
C TYR A 124 -2.98 17.73 1.09
N ASP A 125 -2.14 18.39 1.88
CA ASP A 125 -1.26 19.44 1.38
C ASP A 125 -0.07 18.89 0.58
N LEU A 126 0.45 17.71 0.95
CA LEU A 126 1.44 16.98 0.17
C LEU A 126 0.93 16.69 -1.24
N ALA A 127 -0.37 16.38 -1.38
CA ALA A 127 -1.00 16.14 -2.67
C ALA A 127 -0.96 17.33 -3.64
N LYS A 128 -0.69 18.54 -3.13
CA LYS A 128 -0.59 19.79 -3.90
C LYS A 128 0.85 20.20 -4.21
N LYS A 129 1.85 19.42 -3.77
CA LYS A 129 3.28 19.69 -3.95
C LYS A 129 3.79 19.11 -5.27
N ASN A 130 5.02 19.45 -5.65
CA ASN A 130 5.61 18.98 -6.91
C ASN A 130 6.30 17.63 -6.74
N ALA A 131 7.08 17.48 -5.67
CA ALA A 131 7.79 16.24 -5.36
C ALA A 131 8.02 16.07 -3.87
N VAL A 132 8.22 14.81 -3.48
CA VAL A 132 8.83 14.46 -2.19
C VAL A 132 10.05 13.60 -2.44
N THR A 133 11.16 13.95 -1.81
CA THR A 133 12.36 13.11 -1.78
C THR A 133 12.42 12.40 -0.44
N ILE A 134 12.44 11.07 -0.47
CA ILE A 134 12.51 10.23 0.72
C ILE A 134 13.94 9.71 0.84
N THR A 135 14.62 10.05 1.94
CA THR A 135 15.99 9.61 2.19
C THR A 135 16.04 8.81 3.49
N PRO A 136 16.14 7.47 3.42
CA PRO A 136 16.39 6.66 4.61
C PRO A 136 17.80 6.92 5.14
N GLN A 137 17.97 6.91 6.46
CA GLN A 137 19.28 7.11 7.09
C GLN A 137 20.28 6.05 6.58
N GLY A 138 21.36 6.52 5.94
CA GLY A 138 22.39 5.64 5.37
C GLY A 138 22.02 4.97 4.04
N GLY A 139 20.91 5.35 3.41
CA GLY A 139 20.52 4.89 2.09
C GLY A 139 20.43 6.01 1.05
N ASN A 140 20.04 5.65 -0.17
CA ASN A 140 19.94 6.58 -1.28
C ASN A 140 18.59 7.32 -1.28
N PRO A 141 18.56 8.60 -1.69
CA PRO A 141 17.31 9.34 -1.85
C PRO A 141 16.48 8.78 -3.00
N VAL A 142 15.16 8.70 -2.79
CA VAL A 142 14.18 8.34 -3.82
C VAL A 142 13.24 9.51 -4.05
N VAL A 143 13.11 9.95 -5.31
CA VAL A 143 12.29 11.10 -5.68
C VAL A 143 10.95 10.64 -6.22
N ILE A 144 9.87 11.07 -5.56
CA ILE A 144 8.50 10.79 -5.96
C ILE A 144 7.90 12.06 -6.54
N LYS A 145 7.41 11.99 -7.78
CA LYS A 145 6.67 13.08 -8.41
C LYS A 145 5.22 13.05 -7.94
N LEU A 146 4.73 14.20 -7.47
CA LEU A 146 3.39 14.35 -6.88
C LEU A 146 2.38 14.98 -7.84
N ALA A 147 2.74 15.14 -9.12
CA ALA A 147 1.80 15.54 -10.15
C ALA A 147 0.60 14.56 -10.20
N GLY A 148 -0.60 15.12 -10.23
CA GLY A 148 -1.86 14.35 -10.26
C GLY A 148 -2.35 13.85 -8.90
N THR A 149 -1.57 13.99 -7.83
CA THR A 149 -1.91 13.43 -6.51
C THR A 149 -3.21 14.03 -5.95
N ASP A 150 -3.46 15.34 -6.07
CA ASP A 150 -4.73 15.97 -5.63
C ASP A 150 -5.97 15.38 -6.33
N ALA A 151 -5.89 15.16 -7.64
CA ALA A 151 -6.97 14.52 -8.41
C ALA A 151 -7.17 13.06 -7.97
N ALA A 152 -6.07 12.33 -7.78
CA ALA A 152 -6.09 10.97 -7.29
C ALA A 152 -6.68 10.86 -5.87
N PHE A 153 -6.41 11.82 -4.98
CA PHE A 153 -7.03 11.87 -3.64
C PHE A 153 -8.53 12.17 -3.69
N LYS A 154 -9.01 12.94 -4.68
CA LYS A 154 -10.47 13.10 -4.91
C LYS A 154 -11.10 11.77 -5.32
N ALA A 155 -10.47 11.04 -6.24
CA ALA A 155 -10.92 9.71 -6.64
C ALA A 155 -10.83 8.69 -5.50
N LEU A 156 -9.77 8.75 -4.67
CA LEU A 156 -9.64 7.97 -3.44
C LEU A 156 -10.84 8.19 -2.53
N ARG A 157 -11.22 9.44 -2.24
CA ARG A 157 -12.39 9.72 -1.39
C ARG A 157 -13.71 9.17 -1.97
N ALA A 158 -13.87 9.19 -3.30
CA ALA A 158 -15.01 8.57 -3.95
C ALA A 158 -15.02 7.04 -3.77
N CYS A 159 -13.84 6.40 -3.85
CA CYS A 159 -13.68 4.98 -3.52
C CYS A 159 -14.07 4.69 -2.07
N GLN A 160 -13.58 5.48 -1.12
CA GLN A 160 -13.91 5.32 0.31
C GLN A 160 -15.42 5.48 0.57
N ALA A 161 -16.08 6.43 -0.10
CA ALA A 161 -17.53 6.63 0.04
C ALA A 161 -18.37 5.50 -0.58
N ALA A 162 -17.76 4.66 -1.42
CA ALA A 162 -18.38 3.50 -2.03
C ALA A 162 -18.11 2.18 -1.28
N GLN A 163 -17.27 2.21 -0.24
CA GLN A 163 -17.06 1.08 0.69
C GLN A 163 -18.06 1.18 1.85
#